data_AF-A0A1V5NGY7-F1
#
_entry.id   AF-A0A1V5NGY7-F1
#
_cell.length_a   1.000
_cell.length_b   1.000
_cell.length_c   1.000
_cell.angle_alpha   90.00
_cell.angle_beta   90.00
_cell.angle_gamma   90.00
#
_symmetry.space_group_name_H-M   'P 1'
#
loop_
_entity.id
_entity.type
_entity.pdbx_description
1 polymer ?
#
loop_
_entity_poly.entity_id
_entity_poly.type
_entity_poly.pdbx_seq_one_letter_code
_entity_poly.pdbx_strand_id
1 'polypeptide(L)' 'MWYFLIFYLIFLLGFLIYSIAAIYHLWRFGYVGDLTKPAIAVYTALSILIVASTLLYIAIRLIGN' A
#
# COMPACT_ATOMS: atom_id res chain seq x y z
N MET A 1 -0.71 24.18 -0.06
CA MET A 1 -0.09 22.96 0.51
C MET A 1 -1.12 21.90 0.90
N TRP A 2 -2.19 22.25 1.65
CA TRP A 2 -3.23 21.28 2.06
C TRP A 2 -3.90 20.50 0.92
N TYR A 3 -4.11 21.11 -0.24
CA TYR A 3 -4.66 20.43 -1.42
C TYR A 3 -3.81 19.23 -1.86
N PHE A 4 -2.48 19.34 -1.83
CA PHE A 4 -1.59 18.22 -2.17
C PHE A 4 -1.71 17.07 -1.17
N LEU A 5 -1.89 17.37 0.12
CA LEU A 5 -2.13 16.35 1.14
C LEU A 5 -3.43 15.58 0.85
N ILE A 6 -4.51 16.28 0.50
CA ILE A 6 -5.81 15.67 0.19
C ILE A 6 -5.71 14.76 -1.04
N PHE A 7 -5.13 15.24 -2.15
CA PHE A 7 -4.93 14.41 -3.34
C PHE A 7 -4.08 13.18 -3.06
N TYR A 8 -3.05 13.34 -2.23
CA TYR A 8 -2.18 12.25 -1.84
C TYR A 8 -2.88 11.21 -0.96
N LEU A 9 -3.76 11.62 -0.05
CA LEU A 9 -4.59 10.70 0.75
C LEU A 9 -5.58 9.92 -0.13
N ILE A 10 -6.18 10.57 -1.14
CA ILE A 10 -7.04 9.89 -2.12
C ILE A 10 -6.24 8.86 -2.92
N PHE A 11 -5.04 9.23 -3.38
CA PHE A 11 -4.12 8.31 -4.04
C PHE A 11 -3.79 7.10 -3.15
N LEU A 12 -3.47 7.33 -1.87
CA LEU A 12 -3.13 6.27 -0.92
C LEU A 12 -4.30 5.29 -0.71
N LEU A 13 -5.53 5.81 -0.66
CA LEU A 13 -6.74 5.01 -0.55
C LEU A 13 -6.97 4.17 -1.83
N GLY A 14 -6.77 4.75 -3.01
CA GLY A 14 -6.81 4.04 -4.28
C GLY A 14 -5.73 2.94 -4.37
N PHE A 15 -4.51 3.24 -3.95
CA PHE A 15 -3.40 2.28 -3.87
C PHE A 15 -3.72 1.11 -2.94
N LEU A 16 -4.36 1.37 -1.80
CA LEU A 16 -4.77 0.35 -0.85
C LEU A 16 -5.84 -0.58 -1.45
N ILE A 17 -6.87 -0.03 -2.10
CA ILE A 17 -7.91 -0.81 -2.78
C ILE A 17 -7.29 -1.67 -3.89
N TYR A 18 -6.43 -1.08 -4.73
CA TYR A 18 -5.75 -1.79 -5.80
C TYR A 18 -4.88 -2.93 -5.26
N SER A 19 -4.15 -2.69 -4.17
CA SER A 19 -3.30 -3.69 -3.53
C SER A 19 -4.09 -4.87 -2.98
N ILE A 20 -5.23 -4.62 -2.33
CA ILE A 20 -6.14 -5.67 -1.85
C ILE A 20 -6.68 -6.48 -3.03
N ALA A 21 -7.12 -5.82 -4.11
CA ALA A 21 -7.63 -6.50 -5.30
C ALA A 21 -6.55 -7.35 -5.98
N ALA A 22 -5.31 -6.86 -6.09
CA ALA A 22 -4.18 -7.59 -6.64
C ALA A 22 -3.83 -8.82 -5.80
N ILE A 23 -3.77 -8.68 -4.46
CA ILE A 23 -3.53 -9.80 -3.54
C ILE A 23 -4.65 -10.84 -3.66
N TYR A 24 -5.92 -10.40 -3.68
CA TYR A 24 -7.06 -11.29 -3.85
C TYR A 24 -6.98 -12.06 -5.18
N HIS A 25 -6.66 -11.37 -6.27
CA HIS A 25 -6.52 -11.98 -7.58
C HIS A 25 -5.38 -13.01 -7.60
N LEU A 26 -4.20 -12.66 -7.10
CA LEU A 26 -3.07 -13.57 -7.03
C LEU A 26 -3.34 -14.76 -6.09
N TRP A 27 -4.07 -14.57 -5.00
CA TRP A 27 -4.43 -15.64 -4.09
C TRP A 27 -5.46 -16.60 -4.71
N ARG A 28 -6.42 -16.07 -5.47
CA ARG A 28 -7.50 -16.86 -6.08
C ARG A 28 -7.07 -17.58 -7.35
N PHE A 29 -6.23 -16.93 -8.17
CA PHE A 29 -5.86 -17.42 -9.51
C PHE A 29 -4.39 -17.83 -9.61
N GLY A 30 -3.60 -17.67 -8.54
CA GLY A 30 -2.22 -18.12 -8.50
C GLY A 30 -2.11 -19.64 -8.46
N TYR A 31 -1.29 -20.20 -9.35
CA TYR A 31 -1.03 -21.64 -9.39
C TYR A 31 -0.25 -22.11 -8.15
N VAL A 32 -0.65 -23.25 -7.60
CA VAL A 32 0.06 -23.90 -6.49
C VAL A 32 1.39 -24.45 -7.01
N GLY A 33 2.49 -23.77 -6.67
CA GLY A 33 3.85 -24.11 -7.12
C GLY A 33 4.55 -22.98 -7.88
N ASP A 34 3.82 -21.95 -8.26
CA ASP A 34 4.41 -20.76 -8.90
C ASP A 34 4.90 -19.74 -7.85
N LEU A 35 5.74 -18.81 -8.27
CA LEU A 35 6.29 -17.70 -7.47
C LEU A 35 5.21 -16.72 -6.96
N THR A 36 3.93 -16.98 -7.25
CA THR A 36 2.77 -16.17 -6.83
C THR A 36 2.66 -16.01 -5.32
N LYS A 37 2.87 -17.06 -4.51
CA LYS A 37 2.80 -16.94 -3.04
C LYS A 37 3.93 -16.08 -2.45
N PRO A 38 5.21 -16.28 -2.82
CA PRO A 38 6.29 -15.36 -2.45
C PRO A 38 6.05 -13.94 -2.96
N ALA A 39 5.57 -13.76 -4.19
CA ALA A 39 5.28 -12.45 -4.75
C ALA A 39 4.20 -11.71 -3.97
N ILE A 40 3.12 -12.38 -3.56
CA ILE A 40 2.09 -11.80 -2.68
C ILE A 40 2.71 -11.34 -1.36
N ALA A 41 3.57 -12.15 -0.74
CA ALA A 41 4.19 -11.80 0.54
C ALA A 41 5.09 -10.57 0.41
N VAL A 42 5.96 -10.53 -0.60
CA VAL A 42 6.85 -9.39 -0.86
C VAL A 42 6.05 -8.13 -1.19
N TYR A 43 5.04 -8.25 -2.07
CA TYR A 43 4.19 -7.12 -2.45
C TYR A 43 3.43 -6.55 -1.24
N THR A 44 2.88 -7.43 -0.39
CA THR A 44 2.15 -7.02 0.82
C THR A 44 3.08 -6.32 1.79
N ALA A 45 4.28 -6.85 2.03
CA ALA A 45 5.27 -6.25 2.92
C ALA A 45 5.71 -4.86 2.43
N LEU A 46 6.00 -4.71 1.13
CA LEU A 46 6.35 -3.41 0.54
C LEU A 46 5.19 -2.42 0.61
N SER A 47 3.96 -2.86 0.36
CA SER A 47 2.77 -2.00 0.43
C SER A 47 2.54 -1.49 1.85
N ILE A 48 2.67 -2.36 2.86
CA ILE A 48 2.58 -1.97 4.27
C ILE A 48 3.69 -0.99 4.63
N LEU A 49 4.93 -1.25 4.21
CA LEU A 49 6.08 -0.38 4.46
C LEU A 49 5.82 1.03 3.92
N ILE A 50 5.39 1.14 2.66
CA ILE A 50 5.10 2.42 2.00
C ILE A 50 4.00 3.16 2.75
N VAL A 51 2.89 2.50 3.07
CA VAL A 51 1.77 3.14 3.79
C VAL A 51 2.22 3.60 5.18
N ALA A 52 2.94 2.76 5.93
CA ALA A 52 3.41 3.07 7.27
C ALA A 52 4.42 4.22 7.28
N SER A 53 5.44 4.19 6.41
CA SER A 53 6.46 5.24 6.33
C SER A 53 5.84 6.58 5.93
N THR A 54 4.84 6.53 5.06
CA THR A 54 4.09 7.69 4.61
C THR A 54 3.28 8.33 5.73
N LEU A 55 2.49 7.53 6.45
CA LEU A 55 1.68 8.01 7.57
C LEU A 55 2.58 8.56 8.69
N LEU A 56 3.70 7.90 8.97
CA LEU A 56 4.69 8.36 9.94
C LEU A 56 5.28 9.71 9.55
N TYR A 57 5.68 9.88 8.28
CA TYR A 57 6.21 11.16 7.78
C TYR A 57 5.19 12.30 7.93
N ILE A 58 3.93 12.04 7.58
CA ILE A 58 2.83 13.01 7.74
C ILE A 58 2.63 13.35 9.22
N ALA A 59 2.62 12.36 10.12
CA ALA A 59 2.44 12.56 11.56
C ALA A 59 3.58 13.39 12.18
N ILE A 60 4.84 13.08 11.86
CA ILE A 60 6.01 13.86 12.32
C ILE A 60 5.89 15.30 11.84
N ARG A 61 5.51 15.51 10.57
CA ARG A 61 5.37 16.86 10.00
C ARG A 61 4.19 17.63 10.61
N LEU A 62 3.14 16.97 11.05
CA LEU A 62 2.00 17.61 11.73
C LEU A 62 2.32 18.02 13.17
N ILE A 63 3.14 17.25 13.88
CA ILE A 63 3.52 17.52 15.27
C ILE A 63 4.64 18.57 15.37
N GLY A 64 5.56 18.57 14.41
CA GLY A 64 6.72 19.49 14.39
C GLY A 64 6.45 20.88 13.80
N ASN A 65 5.23 21.17 13.36
CA ASN A 65 4.78 22.52 12.97
C ASN A 65 3.80 23.05 14.02
#